data_AF-E8WZ61-F1
#
_entry.id   AF-E8WZ61-F1
#
_cell.length_a   1.000
_cell.length_b   1.000
_cell.length_c   1.000
_cell.angle_alpha   90.00
_cell.angle_beta   90.00
_cell.angle_gamma   90.00
#
_symmetry.space_group_name_H-M   'P 1'
#
loop_
_entity.id
_entity.type
_entity.pdbx_description
1 polymer ?
#
loop_
_entity_poly.entity_id
_entity_poly.type
_entity_poly.pdbx_seq_one_letter_code
_entity_poly.pdbx_strand_id
1 'polypeptide(L)'
;MPIDKKLRRLLRDLLFGGPILPQEFTIGLKDPAAEIAVWLEGMGAPLDVSSRLSTACSSPFLICLSFEESLLPDSAQRSHLSLHFREREGDQSLLGRIDLRFISRFKVSDLHLLLFEARAAANYCLSARIIWPQYLFQTYARWRKPNTSGMSMTFLEQRAAMVTFIRPHPIMLVSAADRSGGNLFPMNIMGELGSGRIAFALKTSRTAAPLIQRTGRAVLSNVPFTQASTVYRLAPQHFAVSIDWTQLPFGTNPSRILGVPVPVFALRVREVQIEHVQPLGSHTLFIARILSDETPAEGETLCAVHGFYQARRLKTSAPALHESLLDDRRNKLV
;
A
#
# COMPACT_ATOMS: atom_id res chain seq x y z
N MET A 1 -33.36 22.97 -9.82
CA MET A 1 -32.73 21.70 -9.36
C MET A 1 -31.59 21.83 -8.30
N PRO A 2 -31.72 22.56 -7.17
CA PRO A 2 -30.71 22.48 -6.08
C PRO A 2 -31.18 21.88 -4.73
N ILE A 3 -32.49 21.79 -4.45
CA ILE A 3 -33.03 21.38 -3.14
C ILE A 3 -32.84 19.87 -2.90
N ASP A 4 -33.08 19.04 -3.93
CA ASP A 4 -32.98 17.57 -3.83
C ASP A 4 -31.54 17.11 -3.51
N LYS A 5 -30.52 17.71 -4.12
CA LYS A 5 -29.10 17.36 -3.82
C LYS A 5 -28.69 17.71 -2.39
N LYS A 6 -29.16 18.84 -1.86
CA LYS A 6 -28.87 19.25 -0.46
C LYS A 6 -29.60 18.35 0.52
N LEU A 7 -30.88 18.02 0.27
CA LEU A 7 -31.66 17.13 1.13
C LEU A 7 -31.08 15.70 1.14
N ARG A 8 -30.73 15.14 -0.03
CA ARG A 8 -30.04 13.84 -0.10
C ARG A 8 -28.71 13.85 0.64
N ARG A 9 -27.95 14.96 0.55
CA ARG A 9 -26.70 15.12 1.30
C ARG A 9 -26.94 15.15 2.80
N LEU A 10 -27.91 15.93 3.28
CA LEU A 10 -28.25 16.00 4.71
C LEU A 10 -28.77 14.67 5.25
N LEU A 11 -29.66 13.99 4.52
CA LEU A 11 -30.15 12.66 4.89
C LEU A 11 -29.02 11.64 4.96
N ARG A 12 -28.10 11.67 4.00
CA ARG A 12 -26.92 10.81 4.01
C ARG A 12 -26.00 11.16 5.18
N ASP A 13 -25.70 12.43 5.40
CA ASP A 13 -24.80 12.85 6.47
C ASP A 13 -25.41 12.50 7.85
N LEU A 14 -26.75 12.54 7.99
CA LEU A 14 -27.49 12.08 9.16
C LEU A 14 -27.45 10.55 9.33
N LEU A 15 -27.71 9.79 8.26
CA LEU A 15 -27.74 8.32 8.29
C LEU A 15 -26.35 7.69 8.46
N PHE A 16 -25.31 8.33 7.92
CA PHE A 16 -23.95 7.78 7.89
C PHE A 16 -22.96 8.50 8.82
N GLY A 17 -23.44 9.45 9.64
CA GLY A 17 -22.67 10.06 10.71
C GLY A 17 -21.52 10.97 10.26
N GLY A 18 -21.66 11.63 9.10
CA GLY A 18 -20.66 12.56 8.55
C GLY A 18 -20.27 12.29 7.09
N PRO A 19 -19.18 12.92 6.61
CA PRO A 19 -18.72 12.73 5.24
C PRO A 19 -18.29 11.28 5.01
N ILE A 20 -18.57 10.75 3.82
CA ILE A 20 -18.05 9.45 3.40
C ILE A 20 -16.54 9.56 3.26
N LEU A 21 -15.83 8.69 3.96
CA LEU A 21 -14.37 8.65 3.93
C LEU A 21 -13.91 7.72 2.80
N PRO A 22 -12.96 8.15 1.95
CA PRO A 22 -12.46 7.31 0.88
C PRO A 22 -11.67 6.13 1.47
N GLN A 23 -11.69 5.00 0.76
CA GLN A 23 -10.92 3.82 1.17
C GLN A 23 -9.42 4.06 1.08
N GLU A 24 -8.99 4.81 0.06
CA GLU A 24 -7.61 5.26 -0.13
C GLU A 24 -7.58 6.78 -0.08
N PHE A 25 -6.72 7.34 0.76
CA PHE A 25 -6.55 8.76 1.04
C PHE A 25 -5.09 9.13 0.81
N THR A 26 -4.85 10.22 0.10
CA THR A 26 -3.52 10.70 -0.27
C THR A 26 -3.01 11.71 0.76
N ILE A 27 -1.82 11.50 1.31
CA ILE A 27 -1.16 12.43 2.24
C ILE A 27 0.32 12.61 1.90
N GLY A 28 0.92 13.72 2.34
CA GLY A 28 2.36 13.92 2.34
C GLY A 28 2.94 13.62 3.73
N LEU A 29 4.04 12.86 3.79
CA LEU A 29 4.76 12.55 5.03
C LEU A 29 6.27 12.59 4.80
N LYS A 30 7.02 13.24 5.70
CA LYS A 30 8.50 13.23 5.64
C LYS A 30 9.07 11.82 5.86
N ASP A 31 8.59 11.13 6.89
CA ASP A 31 8.92 9.73 7.17
C ASP A 31 7.63 8.89 7.29
N PRO A 32 7.26 8.13 6.25
CA PRO A 32 6.08 7.27 6.27
C PRO A 32 6.10 6.18 7.35
N ALA A 33 7.29 5.79 7.85
CA ALA A 33 7.45 4.76 8.87
C ALA A 33 7.41 5.30 10.30
N ALA A 34 7.50 6.62 10.48
CA ALA A 34 7.60 7.27 11.80
C ALA A 34 6.29 7.25 12.59
N GLU A 35 5.13 7.26 11.94
CA GLU A 35 3.85 7.41 12.66
C GLU A 35 3.34 6.10 13.28
N ILE A 36 3.52 4.97 12.58
CA ILE A 36 2.87 3.69 12.92
C ILE A 36 3.88 2.55 13.05
N ALA A 37 3.82 1.83 14.16
CA ALA A 37 4.51 0.57 14.37
C ALA A 37 3.54 -0.60 14.13
N VAL A 38 4.07 -1.69 13.58
CA VAL A 38 3.35 -2.94 13.41
C VAL A 38 4.05 -4.00 14.26
N TRP A 39 3.34 -4.48 15.27
CA TRP A 39 3.84 -5.50 16.19
C TRP A 39 3.21 -6.85 15.86
N LEU A 40 4.03 -7.90 15.83
CA LEU A 40 3.57 -9.28 15.78
C LEU A 40 3.45 -9.79 17.22
N GLU A 41 2.23 -10.15 17.62
CA GLU A 41 1.93 -10.77 18.90
C GLU A 41 1.59 -12.26 18.72
N GLY A 42 1.66 -13.04 19.80
CA GLY A 42 1.34 -14.49 19.80
C GLY A 42 2.54 -15.45 19.85
N MET A 43 3.77 -14.92 19.96
CA MET A 43 5.03 -15.72 20.08
C MET A 43 5.71 -15.58 21.46
N GLY A 44 5.03 -15.00 22.45
CA GLY A 44 5.65 -14.54 23.69
C GLY A 44 5.81 -13.03 23.67
N ALA A 45 7.05 -12.53 23.75
CA ALA A 45 7.32 -11.10 23.67
C ALA A 45 6.90 -10.54 22.28
N PRO A 46 6.22 -9.38 22.21
CA PRO A 46 5.88 -8.74 20.93
C PRO A 46 7.13 -8.42 20.08
N LEU A 47 7.05 -8.68 18.78
CA LEU A 47 8.13 -8.41 17.83
C LEU A 47 7.75 -7.24 16.91
N ASP A 48 8.59 -6.21 16.79
CA ASP A 48 8.37 -5.14 15.81
C ASP A 48 8.66 -5.68 14.40
N VAL A 49 7.61 -5.74 13.56
CA VAL A 49 7.66 -6.20 12.17
C VAL A 49 7.41 -5.06 11.18
N SER A 50 7.55 -3.81 11.60
CA SER A 50 7.27 -2.64 10.76
C SER A 50 8.07 -2.62 9.46
N SER A 51 9.32 -3.08 9.50
CA SER A 51 10.25 -3.21 8.37
C SER A 51 10.41 -4.65 7.87
N ARG A 52 9.51 -5.56 8.28
CA ARG A 52 9.54 -7.00 7.94
C ARG A 52 8.21 -7.50 7.36
N LEU A 53 7.37 -6.58 6.87
CA LEU A 53 6.01 -6.85 6.41
C LEU A 53 5.76 -6.22 5.03
N SER A 54 5.17 -7.00 4.13
CA SER A 54 4.62 -6.55 2.85
C SER A 54 3.24 -7.17 2.59
N THR A 55 2.36 -6.41 1.95
CA THR A 55 1.17 -6.99 1.31
C THR A 55 1.62 -7.77 0.08
N ALA A 56 1.21 -9.04 -0.03
CA ALA A 56 1.67 -9.98 -1.05
C ALA A 56 0.65 -10.22 -2.17
N CYS A 57 -0.64 -10.10 -1.85
CA CYS A 57 -1.73 -10.19 -2.82
C CYS A 57 -2.98 -9.51 -2.26
N SER A 58 -3.80 -8.95 -3.14
CA SER A 58 -5.10 -8.39 -2.74
C SER A 58 -6.27 -9.38 -2.86
N SER A 59 -6.17 -10.43 -3.67
CA SER A 59 -7.23 -11.45 -3.82
C SER A 59 -6.60 -12.81 -4.21
N PRO A 60 -6.53 -13.78 -3.27
CA PRO A 60 -6.89 -13.62 -1.87
C PRO A 60 -6.00 -12.57 -1.16
N PHE A 61 -6.49 -11.94 -0.10
CA PHE A 61 -5.68 -10.98 0.65
C PHE A 61 -4.59 -11.69 1.46
N LEU A 62 -3.35 -11.54 1.03
CA LEU A 62 -2.18 -12.19 1.61
C LEU A 62 -1.20 -11.17 2.16
N ILE A 63 -0.67 -11.45 3.34
CA ILE A 63 0.41 -10.72 4.00
C ILE A 63 1.65 -11.61 4.00
N CYS A 64 2.80 -11.05 3.62
CA CYS A 64 4.11 -11.67 3.73
C CYS A 64 4.87 -11.08 4.91
N LEU A 65 5.36 -11.94 5.78
CA LEU A 65 6.27 -11.59 6.88
C LEU A 65 7.62 -12.28 6.66
N SER A 66 8.69 -11.57 6.98
CA SER A 66 10.06 -12.06 6.91
C SER A 66 10.63 -12.36 8.29
N PHE A 67 11.32 -13.49 8.39
CA PHE A 67 11.94 -13.98 9.62
C PHE A 67 13.36 -14.46 9.35
N GLU A 68 14.22 -14.26 10.33
CA GLU A 68 15.47 -15.00 10.46
C GLU A 68 15.19 -16.40 11.02
N GLU A 69 16.07 -17.37 10.75
CA GLU A 69 15.92 -18.76 11.20
C GLU A 69 15.67 -18.87 12.72
N SER A 70 16.37 -18.05 13.52
CA SER A 70 16.27 -18.01 14.98
C SER A 70 14.96 -17.44 15.52
N LEU A 71 14.22 -16.68 14.70
CA LEU A 71 12.97 -16.00 15.06
C LEU A 71 11.75 -16.67 14.45
N LEU A 72 11.90 -17.86 13.86
CA LEU A 72 10.80 -18.56 13.23
C LEU A 72 9.77 -19.04 14.27
N PRO A 73 8.48 -18.74 14.08
CA PRO A 73 7.45 -19.29 14.94
C PRO A 73 7.29 -20.80 14.71
N ASP A 74 7.16 -21.54 15.80
CA ASP A 74 6.80 -22.96 15.75
C ASP A 74 5.37 -23.18 15.22
N SER A 75 4.93 -24.43 15.10
CA SER A 75 3.56 -24.73 14.62
C SER A 75 2.45 -24.25 15.56
N ALA A 76 2.68 -24.29 16.88
CA ALA A 76 1.70 -23.88 17.87
C ALA A 76 1.53 -22.35 17.86
N GLN A 77 2.64 -21.61 17.92
CA GLN A 77 2.70 -20.15 17.84
C GLN A 77 2.04 -19.62 16.57
N ARG A 78 2.29 -20.25 15.41
CA ARG A 78 1.70 -19.84 14.11
C ARG A 78 0.18 -19.77 14.09
N SER A 79 -0.51 -20.51 14.97
CA SER A 79 -1.97 -20.51 15.05
C SER A 79 -2.56 -19.33 15.84
N HIS A 80 -1.73 -18.62 16.61
CA HIS A 80 -2.13 -17.53 17.50
C HIS A 80 -1.61 -16.16 17.09
N LEU A 81 -0.92 -16.06 15.95
CA LEU A 81 -0.31 -14.81 15.51
C LEU A 81 -1.33 -13.72 15.17
N SER A 82 -1.03 -12.50 15.59
CA SER A 82 -1.78 -11.29 15.21
C SER A 82 -0.85 -10.11 14.95
N LEU A 83 -1.23 -9.28 13.97
CA LEU A 83 -0.58 -8.00 13.69
C LEU A 83 -1.33 -6.88 14.38
N HIS A 84 -0.62 -6.08 15.18
CA HIS A 84 -1.14 -4.98 15.96
C HIS A 84 -0.54 -3.67 15.44
N PHE A 85 -1.38 -2.81 14.89
CA PHE A 85 -1.00 -1.50 14.35
C PHE A 85 -1.16 -0.47 15.46
N ARG A 86 -0.05 0.13 15.90
CA ARG A 86 0.00 1.07 17.02
C ARG A 86 0.64 2.39 16.62
N GLU A 87 0.20 3.48 17.23
CA GLU A 87 0.92 4.77 17.14
C GLU A 87 2.33 4.59 17.73
N ARG A 88 3.37 5.09 17.05
CA ARG A 88 4.76 5.04 17.57
C ARG A 88 4.96 6.04 18.70
N GLU A 89 4.45 7.25 18.50
CA GLU A 89 4.51 8.35 19.45
C GLU A 89 3.23 8.42 20.30
N GLY A 90 3.31 9.04 21.46
CA GLY A 90 2.16 9.24 22.35
C GLY A 90 1.84 8.01 23.22
N ASP A 91 0.57 7.64 23.28
CA ASP A 91 0.04 6.60 24.18
C ASP A 91 0.15 5.17 23.62
N GLN A 92 0.73 5.01 22.43
CA GLN A 92 0.84 3.73 21.72
C GLN A 92 -0.52 3.03 21.52
N SER A 93 -1.56 3.84 21.31
CA SER A 93 -2.93 3.40 21.02
C SER A 93 -2.96 2.32 19.95
N LEU A 94 -3.70 1.25 20.21
CA LEU A 94 -3.99 0.21 19.22
C LEU A 94 -5.02 0.76 18.21
N LEU A 95 -4.61 0.92 16.97
CA LEU A 95 -5.43 1.45 15.88
C LEU A 95 -6.05 0.35 15.01
N GLY A 96 -5.42 -0.82 14.96
CA GLY A 96 -5.94 -1.93 14.19
C GLY A 96 -5.30 -3.25 14.56
N ARG A 97 -6.02 -4.33 14.27
CA ARG A 97 -5.58 -5.70 14.51
C ARG A 97 -5.95 -6.60 13.36
N ILE A 98 -5.05 -7.50 12.96
CA ILE A 98 -5.31 -8.58 12.01
C ILE A 98 -4.87 -9.89 12.64
N ASP A 99 -5.80 -10.80 12.86
CA ASP A 99 -5.46 -12.17 13.24
C ASP A 99 -5.03 -12.94 12.00
N LEU A 100 -3.93 -13.68 12.11
CA LEU A 100 -3.30 -14.33 10.97
C LEU A 100 -3.65 -15.83 10.90
N ARG A 101 -3.82 -16.32 9.67
CA ARG A 101 -3.88 -17.75 9.34
C ARG A 101 -2.70 -18.08 8.44
N PHE A 102 -1.79 -18.93 8.92
CA PHE A 102 -0.64 -19.39 8.14
C PHE A 102 -1.08 -20.18 6.91
N ILE A 103 -0.48 -19.90 5.76
CA ILE A 103 -0.77 -20.56 4.48
C ILE A 103 0.42 -21.35 3.99
N SER A 104 1.57 -20.70 3.83
CA SER A 104 2.75 -21.32 3.27
C SER A 104 4.02 -20.61 3.74
N ARG A 105 5.15 -21.29 3.54
CA ARG A 105 6.49 -20.78 3.81
C ARG A 105 7.38 -21.04 2.61
N PHE A 106 8.32 -20.15 2.35
CA PHE A 106 9.40 -20.36 1.40
C PHE A 106 10.65 -19.59 1.85
N LYS A 107 11.82 -20.01 1.38
CA LYS A 107 13.11 -19.42 1.74
C LYS A 107 13.64 -18.61 0.57
N VAL A 108 14.12 -17.40 0.84
CA VAL A 108 14.83 -16.55 -0.13
C VAL A 108 16.12 -16.10 0.52
N SER A 109 17.24 -16.63 0.04
CA SER A 109 18.56 -16.42 0.64
C SER A 109 18.59 -16.85 2.12
N ASP A 110 18.86 -15.92 3.03
CA ASP A 110 18.91 -16.08 4.49
C ASP A 110 17.56 -15.83 5.18
N LEU A 111 16.55 -15.35 4.44
CA LEU A 111 15.23 -15.03 4.99
C LEU A 111 14.23 -16.16 4.78
N HIS A 112 13.44 -16.42 5.81
CA HIS A 112 12.23 -17.23 5.71
C HIS A 112 11.02 -16.32 5.56
N LEU A 113 10.28 -16.51 4.47
CA LEU A 113 9.09 -15.74 4.15
C LEU A 113 7.86 -16.60 4.45
N LEU A 114 7.00 -16.10 5.33
CA LEU A 114 5.76 -16.76 5.73
C LEU A 114 4.58 -15.96 5.17
N LEU A 115 3.68 -16.65 4.48
CA LEU A 115 2.45 -16.09 3.93
C LEU A 115 1.27 -16.37 4.85
N PHE A 116 0.48 -15.33 5.07
CA PHE A 116 -0.69 -15.37 5.93
C PHE A 116 -1.91 -14.79 5.24
N GLU A 117 -3.06 -15.39 5.50
CA GLU A 117 -4.37 -14.78 5.26
C GLU A 117 -4.89 -14.12 6.53
N ALA A 118 -5.82 -13.19 6.38
CA ALA A 118 -6.57 -12.66 7.51
C ALA A 118 -7.61 -13.68 7.99
N ARG A 119 -7.52 -14.07 9.26
CA ARG A 119 -8.57 -14.84 9.97
C ARG A 119 -9.64 -13.92 10.54
N ALA A 120 -9.22 -12.76 11.05
CA ALA A 120 -10.09 -11.70 11.55
C ALA A 120 -9.40 -10.35 11.37
N ALA A 121 -10.18 -9.27 11.31
CA ALA A 121 -9.65 -7.92 11.25
C ALA A 121 -10.51 -6.97 12.08
N ALA A 122 -9.86 -6.06 12.80
CA ALA A 122 -10.49 -5.01 13.60
C ALA A 122 -9.81 -3.67 13.33
N ASN A 123 -10.62 -2.62 13.24
CA ASN A 123 -10.15 -1.25 13.05
C ASN A 123 -10.70 -0.41 14.21
N TYR A 124 -9.80 0.28 14.90
CA TYR A 124 -10.06 1.06 16.10
C TYR A 124 -9.78 2.56 15.89
N CYS A 125 -9.52 3.00 14.66
CA CYS A 125 -9.23 4.40 14.36
C CYS A 125 -10.40 5.33 14.71
N LEU A 126 -11.65 4.84 14.58
CA LEU A 126 -12.87 5.58 14.90
C LEU A 126 -13.81 4.71 15.73
N SER A 127 -14.79 5.34 16.38
CA SER A 127 -15.81 4.59 17.14
C SER A 127 -16.64 3.69 16.22
N ALA A 128 -17.13 2.57 16.75
CA ALA A 128 -17.96 1.63 16.00
C ALA A 128 -19.20 2.31 15.37
N ARG A 129 -19.77 3.32 16.05
CA ARG A 129 -20.92 4.10 15.56
C ARG A 129 -20.65 4.83 14.25
N ILE A 130 -19.39 5.24 14.01
CA ILE A 130 -18.98 5.92 12.77
C ILE A 130 -18.54 4.90 11.71
N ILE A 131 -17.84 3.84 12.11
CA ILE A 131 -17.29 2.84 11.18
C ILE A 131 -18.38 2.00 10.51
N TRP A 132 -19.38 1.53 11.26
CA TRP A 132 -20.39 0.62 10.72
C TRP A 132 -21.20 1.19 9.55
N PRO A 133 -21.72 2.44 9.63
CA PRO A 133 -22.40 3.05 8.50
C PRO A 133 -21.50 3.19 7.27
N GLN A 134 -20.20 3.47 7.46
CA GLN A 134 -19.23 3.56 6.36
C GLN A 134 -19.03 2.21 5.69
N TYR A 135 -18.91 1.11 6.46
CA TYR A 135 -18.84 -0.24 5.89
C TYR A 135 -20.10 -0.63 5.13
N LEU A 136 -21.27 -0.31 5.66
CA LEU A 136 -22.54 -0.55 4.99
C LEU A 136 -22.62 0.21 3.67
N PHE A 137 -22.26 1.50 3.68
CA PHE A 137 -22.22 2.34 2.48
C PHE A 137 -21.23 1.79 1.44
N GLN A 138 -20.02 1.40 1.84
CA GLN A 138 -19.01 0.85 0.95
C GLN A 138 -19.48 -0.48 0.32
N THR A 139 -20.12 -1.34 1.11
CA THR A 139 -20.69 -2.61 0.64
C THR A 139 -21.80 -2.36 -0.38
N TYR A 140 -22.72 -1.44 -0.07
CA TYR A 140 -23.79 -1.02 -0.97
C TYR A 140 -23.26 -0.43 -2.28
N ALA A 141 -22.29 0.50 -2.18
CA ALA A 141 -21.70 1.15 -3.35
C ALA A 141 -20.98 0.15 -4.27
N ARG A 142 -20.32 -0.87 -3.70
CA ARG A 142 -19.72 -1.97 -4.45
C ARG A 142 -20.76 -2.84 -5.13
N TRP A 143 -21.82 -3.22 -4.42
CA TRP A 143 -22.90 -4.01 -5.01
C TRP A 143 -23.55 -3.31 -6.20
N ARG A 144 -23.66 -1.98 -6.16
CA ARG A 144 -24.23 -1.17 -7.26
C ARG A 144 -23.31 -0.97 -8.45
N LYS A 145 -21.99 -1.18 -8.32
CA LYS A 145 -21.02 -0.96 -9.40
C LYS A 145 -20.57 -2.31 -9.99
N PRO A 146 -20.67 -2.51 -11.31
CA PRO A 146 -20.10 -3.71 -11.92
C PRO A 146 -18.59 -3.76 -11.66
N ASN A 147 -18.09 -4.94 -11.31
CA ASN A 147 -16.69 -5.15 -10.99
C ASN A 147 -15.83 -5.12 -12.27
N THR A 148 -15.41 -3.94 -12.70
CA THR A 148 -14.57 -3.76 -13.89
C THR A 148 -13.11 -4.17 -13.68
N SER A 149 -12.70 -4.36 -12.42
CA SER A 149 -11.32 -4.68 -12.06
C SER A 149 -10.99 -6.17 -12.21
N GLY A 150 -11.99 -7.05 -12.36
CA GLY A 150 -11.80 -8.50 -12.38
C GLY A 150 -11.26 -9.07 -11.06
N MET A 151 -11.32 -8.32 -9.95
CA MET A 151 -10.83 -8.72 -8.65
C MET A 151 -11.96 -8.63 -7.63
N SER A 152 -12.27 -9.72 -6.94
CA SER A 152 -13.28 -9.73 -5.88
C SER A 152 -12.61 -10.04 -4.55
N MET A 153 -12.66 -9.07 -3.64
CA MET A 153 -12.29 -9.26 -2.24
C MET A 153 -13.55 -9.50 -1.41
N THR A 154 -13.52 -10.50 -0.55
CA THR A 154 -14.50 -10.69 0.53
C THR A 154 -14.51 -9.50 1.48
N PHE A 155 -15.53 -9.41 2.35
CA PHE A 155 -15.61 -8.33 3.34
C PHE A 155 -14.44 -8.37 4.34
N LEU A 156 -14.03 -9.56 4.79
CA LEU A 156 -12.91 -9.72 5.70
C LEU A 156 -11.59 -9.25 5.07
N GLU A 157 -11.32 -9.66 3.82
CA GLU A 157 -10.13 -9.25 3.07
C GLU A 157 -10.06 -7.73 2.90
N GLN A 158 -11.19 -7.08 2.59
CA GLN A 158 -11.25 -5.61 2.50
C GLN A 158 -10.91 -4.95 3.83
N ARG A 159 -11.47 -5.45 4.93
CA ARG A 159 -11.19 -4.90 6.27
C ARG A 159 -9.73 -5.09 6.66
N ALA A 160 -9.15 -6.25 6.37
CA ALA A 160 -7.74 -6.51 6.59
C ALA A 160 -6.86 -5.58 5.75
N ALA A 161 -7.17 -5.40 4.47
CA ALA A 161 -6.49 -4.43 3.61
C ALA A 161 -6.58 -3.01 4.17
N MET A 162 -7.77 -2.54 4.56
CA MET A 162 -7.93 -1.23 5.19
C MET A 162 -7.08 -1.07 6.45
N VAL A 163 -6.99 -2.10 7.30
CA VAL A 163 -6.13 -2.10 8.49
C VAL A 163 -4.65 -2.01 8.12
N THR A 164 -4.19 -2.70 7.07
CA THR A 164 -2.80 -2.53 6.61
C THR A 164 -2.49 -1.11 6.17
N PHE A 165 -3.46 -0.39 5.62
CA PHE A 165 -3.35 1.03 5.23
C PHE A 165 -3.48 2.02 6.40
N ILE A 166 -3.52 1.54 7.65
CA ILE A 166 -3.25 2.39 8.83
C ILE A 166 -1.80 2.85 8.79
N ARG A 167 -0.87 1.93 8.51
CA ARG A 167 0.51 2.32 8.21
C ARG A 167 0.51 3.07 6.88
N PRO A 168 1.10 4.27 6.77
CA PRO A 168 1.26 4.93 5.48
C PRO A 168 2.01 4.05 4.48
N HIS A 169 1.43 3.87 3.29
CA HIS A 169 2.05 3.15 2.17
C HIS A 169 2.60 4.17 1.19
N PRO A 170 3.93 4.32 1.07
CA PRO A 170 4.52 5.18 0.06
C PRO A 170 4.04 4.76 -1.34
N ILE A 171 3.63 5.74 -2.14
CA ILE A 171 3.39 5.55 -3.57
C ILE A 171 4.72 5.74 -4.28
N MET A 172 5.17 4.71 -4.97
CA MET A 172 6.42 4.73 -5.73
C MET A 172 6.15 4.66 -7.22
N LEU A 173 7.01 5.31 -8.00
CA LEU A 173 7.10 5.06 -9.44
C LEU A 173 8.09 3.93 -9.68
N VAL A 174 7.61 2.88 -10.37
CA VAL A 174 8.42 1.73 -10.75
C VAL A 174 8.84 1.89 -12.20
N SER A 175 10.15 2.02 -12.43
CA SER A 175 10.74 1.99 -13.75
C SER A 175 11.32 0.61 -14.05
N ALA A 176 11.06 0.08 -15.24
CA ALA A 176 11.77 -1.07 -15.77
C ALA A 176 11.94 -0.94 -17.28
N ALA A 177 13.09 -1.36 -17.80
CA ALA A 177 13.39 -1.30 -19.22
C ALA A 177 14.33 -2.44 -19.62
N ASP A 178 14.19 -2.88 -20.86
CA ASP A 178 15.11 -3.76 -21.57
C ASP A 178 15.23 -3.31 -23.04
N ARG A 179 15.83 -4.16 -23.90
CA ARG A 179 16.00 -3.83 -25.33
C ARG A 179 14.68 -3.74 -26.11
N SER A 180 13.60 -4.31 -25.60
CA SER A 180 12.27 -4.32 -26.24
C SER A 180 11.40 -3.13 -25.87
N GLY A 181 11.82 -2.33 -24.88
CA GLY A 181 11.09 -1.17 -24.40
C GLY A 181 11.16 -1.04 -22.88
N GLY A 182 10.33 -0.15 -22.34
CA GLY A 182 10.27 0.07 -20.89
C GLY A 182 8.94 0.65 -20.46
N ASN A 183 8.68 0.59 -19.16
CA ASN A 183 7.45 1.09 -18.57
C ASN A 183 7.76 1.83 -17.25
N LEU A 184 6.91 2.79 -16.93
CA LEU A 184 6.91 3.58 -15.70
C LEU A 184 5.49 3.57 -15.16
N PHE A 185 5.28 3.16 -13.90
CA PHE A 185 3.93 3.12 -13.35
C PHE A 185 3.91 3.29 -11.84
N PRO A 186 2.83 3.87 -11.26
CA PRO A 186 2.70 4.00 -9.81
C PRO A 186 2.42 2.66 -9.14
N MET A 187 2.88 2.46 -7.90
CA MET A 187 2.60 1.27 -7.11
C MET A 187 2.64 1.61 -5.61
N ASN A 188 1.78 0.97 -4.83
CA ASN A 188 1.74 1.10 -3.37
C ASN A 188 1.65 -0.26 -2.63
N ILE A 189 1.60 -1.39 -3.34
CA ILE A 189 1.60 -2.73 -2.73
C ILE A 189 3.04 -3.22 -2.60
N MET A 190 3.68 -2.83 -1.49
CA MET A 190 5.08 -3.13 -1.22
C MET A 190 5.43 -3.02 0.27
N GLY A 191 6.57 -3.59 0.65
CA GLY A 191 7.08 -3.51 2.00
C GLY A 191 8.50 -4.05 2.13
N GLU A 192 9.24 -3.53 3.10
CA GLU A 192 10.58 -4.01 3.40
C GLU A 192 10.50 -5.37 4.11
N LEU A 193 11.54 -6.19 3.89
CA LEU A 193 11.67 -7.53 4.46
C LEU A 193 12.93 -7.66 5.35
N GLY A 194 13.50 -6.54 5.77
CA GLY A 194 14.82 -6.51 6.40
C GLY A 194 15.96 -6.91 5.45
N SER A 195 17.18 -6.93 5.97
CA SER A 195 18.40 -7.40 5.27
C SER A 195 18.58 -6.85 3.84
N GLY A 196 18.23 -5.58 3.62
CA GLY A 196 18.36 -4.93 2.30
C GLY A 196 17.43 -5.50 1.23
N ARG A 197 16.29 -6.08 1.61
CA ARG A 197 15.31 -6.65 0.67
C ARG A 197 13.96 -5.95 0.75
N ILE A 198 13.28 -5.94 -0.38
CA ILE A 198 11.93 -5.42 -0.54
C ILE A 198 11.05 -6.46 -1.23
N ALA A 199 9.81 -6.55 -0.78
CA ALA A 199 8.74 -7.24 -1.47
C ALA A 199 7.80 -6.24 -2.13
N PHE A 200 7.32 -6.58 -3.31
CA PHE A 200 6.23 -5.87 -3.95
C PHE A 200 5.41 -6.81 -4.81
N ALA A 201 4.13 -6.48 -5.00
CA ALA A 201 3.21 -7.33 -5.74
C ALA A 201 2.57 -6.56 -6.89
N LEU A 202 2.60 -7.16 -8.08
CA LEU A 202 1.99 -6.60 -9.28
C LEU A 202 0.85 -7.49 -9.74
N LYS A 203 -0.24 -6.89 -10.19
CA LYS A 203 -1.38 -7.65 -10.71
C LYS A 203 -0.93 -8.49 -11.92
N THR A 204 -1.19 -9.79 -11.90
CA THR A 204 -0.74 -10.75 -12.92
C THR A 204 -1.29 -10.43 -14.31
N SER A 205 -2.50 -9.85 -14.37
CA SER A 205 -3.16 -9.48 -15.62
C SER A 205 -2.63 -8.21 -16.28
N ARG A 206 -1.59 -7.57 -15.73
CA ARG A 206 -1.02 -6.31 -16.23
C ARG A 206 0.33 -6.55 -16.90
N THR A 207 0.66 -5.74 -17.89
CA THR A 207 1.92 -5.83 -18.68
C THR A 207 3.18 -5.61 -17.83
N ALA A 208 3.04 -4.89 -16.73
CA ALA A 208 4.11 -4.61 -15.77
C ALA A 208 4.75 -5.87 -15.17
N ALA A 209 3.96 -6.87 -14.76
CA ALA A 209 4.51 -8.06 -14.09
C ALA A 209 5.41 -8.91 -15.02
N PRO A 210 4.99 -9.25 -16.25
CA PRO A 210 5.86 -9.93 -17.21
C PRO A 210 7.13 -9.13 -17.57
N LEU A 211 7.06 -7.81 -17.64
CA LEU A 211 8.24 -6.96 -17.87
C LEU A 211 9.26 -7.13 -16.74
N ILE A 212 8.85 -6.95 -15.49
CA ILE A 212 9.74 -7.05 -14.32
C ILE A 212 10.31 -8.47 -14.19
N GLN A 213 9.50 -9.49 -14.44
CA GLN A 213 9.95 -10.88 -14.43
C GLN A 213 11.00 -11.14 -15.51
N ARG A 214 10.83 -10.57 -16.71
CA ARG A 214 11.77 -10.74 -17.83
C ARG A 214 13.06 -9.95 -17.62
N THR A 215 12.97 -8.71 -17.14
CA THR A 215 14.17 -7.89 -16.87
C THR A 215 14.95 -8.39 -15.66
N GLY A 216 14.27 -9.02 -14.70
CA GLY A 216 14.84 -9.43 -13.42
C GLY A 216 15.33 -8.25 -12.57
N ARG A 217 14.94 -7.02 -12.93
CA ARG A 217 15.45 -5.77 -12.36
C ARG A 217 14.42 -4.65 -12.45
N ALA A 218 14.43 -3.75 -11.50
CA ALA A 218 13.56 -2.58 -11.47
C ALA A 218 14.22 -1.42 -10.72
N VAL A 219 13.67 -0.21 -10.89
CA VAL A 219 14.02 0.96 -10.08
C VAL A 219 12.76 1.51 -9.44
N LEU A 220 12.82 1.74 -8.13
CA LEU A 220 11.72 2.24 -7.31
C LEU A 220 12.02 3.67 -6.89
N SER A 221 11.16 4.62 -7.27
CA SER A 221 11.34 6.04 -6.99
C SER A 221 10.26 6.54 -6.04
N ASN A 222 10.64 7.04 -4.87
CA ASN A 222 9.72 7.75 -3.98
C ASN A 222 9.28 9.06 -4.62
N VAL A 223 7.98 9.31 -4.60
CA VAL A 223 7.35 10.46 -5.24
C VAL A 223 7.14 11.56 -4.19
N PRO A 224 7.50 12.83 -4.43
CA PRO A 224 7.12 13.94 -3.56
C PRO A 224 5.61 14.19 -3.65
N PHE A 225 4.98 14.55 -2.52
CA PHE A 225 3.54 14.78 -2.44
C PHE A 225 3.04 15.84 -3.44
N THR A 226 3.86 16.85 -3.73
CA THR A 226 3.57 17.89 -4.72
C THR A 226 3.41 17.36 -6.15
N GLN A 227 3.86 16.12 -6.44
CA GLN A 227 3.72 15.45 -7.74
C GLN A 227 2.55 14.44 -7.77
N ALA A 228 1.67 14.42 -6.76
CA ALA A 228 0.57 13.46 -6.68
C ALA A 228 -0.28 13.39 -7.95
N SER A 229 -0.75 14.54 -8.45
CA SER A 229 -1.59 14.61 -9.65
C SER A 229 -0.89 14.09 -10.91
N THR A 230 0.40 14.43 -11.06
CA THR A 230 1.24 13.92 -12.15
C THR A 230 1.35 12.41 -12.09
N VAL A 231 1.58 11.82 -10.91
CA VAL A 231 1.73 10.38 -10.75
C VAL A 231 0.42 9.61 -10.94
N TYR A 232 -0.70 10.14 -10.45
CA TYR A 232 -2.01 9.51 -10.69
C TYR A 232 -2.38 9.50 -12.18
N ARG A 233 -1.96 10.50 -12.98
CA ARG A 233 -2.14 10.50 -14.44
C ARG A 233 -1.39 9.36 -15.16
N LEU A 234 -0.38 8.77 -14.51
CA LEU A 234 0.37 7.63 -15.06
C LEU A 234 -0.31 6.27 -14.77
N ALA A 235 -1.39 6.22 -14.00
CA ALA A 235 -2.07 4.96 -13.68
C ALA A 235 -2.48 4.13 -14.92
N PRO A 236 -2.91 4.71 -16.07
CA PRO A 236 -3.18 3.95 -17.28
C PRO A 236 -1.94 3.23 -17.86
N GLN A 237 -0.72 3.68 -17.55
CA GLN A 237 0.53 3.08 -18.07
C GLN A 237 0.74 1.65 -17.57
N HIS A 238 0.06 1.24 -16.50
CA HIS A 238 -0.02 -0.16 -16.07
C HIS A 238 -0.51 -1.15 -17.14
N PHE A 239 -1.20 -0.66 -18.16
CA PHE A 239 -1.71 -1.47 -19.27
C PHE A 239 -0.87 -1.31 -20.54
N ALA A 240 0.03 -0.32 -20.58
CA ALA A 240 0.90 -0.09 -21.73
C ALA A 240 1.97 -1.17 -21.82
N VAL A 241 2.26 -1.63 -23.04
CA VAL A 241 3.36 -2.59 -23.27
C VAL A 241 4.71 -1.89 -23.10
N SER A 242 4.84 -0.68 -23.64
CA SER A 242 5.98 0.21 -23.46
C SER A 242 5.46 1.65 -23.46
N ILE A 243 6.20 2.54 -22.81
CA ILE A 243 5.95 3.99 -22.87
C ILE A 243 6.98 4.68 -23.78
N ASP A 244 6.62 5.87 -24.26
CA ASP A 244 7.59 6.80 -24.83
C ASP A 244 8.12 7.70 -23.70
N TRP A 245 9.39 7.48 -23.33
CA TRP A 245 10.06 8.23 -22.28
C TRP A 245 10.15 9.74 -22.58
N THR A 246 10.11 10.14 -23.86
CA THR A 246 10.18 11.55 -24.28
C THR A 246 8.86 12.31 -24.08
N GLN A 247 7.75 11.58 -23.94
CA GLN A 247 6.40 12.14 -23.75
C GLN A 247 5.99 12.20 -22.26
N LEU A 248 6.92 11.89 -21.35
CA LEU A 248 6.64 12.01 -19.92
C LEU A 248 6.47 13.49 -19.53
N PRO A 249 5.56 13.81 -18.59
CA PRO A 249 5.30 15.19 -18.16
C PRO A 249 6.39 15.75 -17.23
N PHE A 250 7.57 15.13 -17.21
CA PHE A 250 8.73 15.50 -16.38
C PHE A 250 10.01 14.94 -17.00
N GLY A 251 11.15 15.56 -16.66
CA GLY A 251 12.46 15.04 -17.05
C GLY A 251 12.81 13.74 -16.35
N THR A 252 13.73 12.97 -16.95
CA THR A 252 14.30 11.76 -16.34
C THR A 252 15.83 11.80 -16.34
N ASN A 253 16.43 11.15 -15.36
CA ASN A 253 17.86 10.86 -15.30
C ASN A 253 18.08 9.34 -15.36
N PRO A 254 19.20 8.85 -15.91
CA PRO A 254 19.54 7.44 -15.77
C PRO A 254 19.82 7.11 -14.29
N SER A 255 19.29 5.99 -13.80
CA SER A 255 19.70 5.41 -12.52
C SER A 255 21.16 4.96 -12.56
N ARG A 256 21.81 4.93 -11.38
CA ARG A 256 23.26 4.81 -11.27
C ARG A 256 23.82 3.47 -11.72
N ILE A 257 23.21 2.35 -11.31
CA ILE A 257 23.71 1.00 -11.58
C ILE A 257 23.06 0.41 -12.84
N LEU A 258 21.74 0.57 -12.96
CA LEU A 258 20.92 -0.07 -13.98
C LEU A 258 20.75 0.78 -15.24
N GLY A 259 21.03 2.09 -15.17
CA GLY A 259 20.87 3.02 -16.29
C GLY A 259 19.41 3.20 -16.74
N VAL A 260 18.45 2.70 -15.99
CA VAL A 260 17.01 2.83 -16.28
C VAL A 260 16.56 4.26 -15.95
N PRO A 261 15.76 4.92 -16.81
CA PRO A 261 15.29 6.28 -16.54
C PRO A 261 14.44 6.38 -15.27
N VAL A 262 14.74 7.36 -14.42
CA VAL A 262 14.01 7.71 -13.20
C VAL A 262 13.58 9.18 -13.22
N PRO A 263 12.44 9.56 -12.61
CA PRO A 263 12.02 10.95 -12.55
C PRO A 263 13.05 11.84 -11.85
N VAL A 264 13.34 13.03 -12.40
CA VAL A 264 14.28 14.00 -11.78
C VAL A 264 13.83 14.51 -10.41
N PHE A 265 12.54 14.40 -10.10
CA PHE A 265 11.96 14.84 -8.83
C PHE A 265 11.99 13.77 -7.72
N ALA A 266 12.51 12.56 -8.01
CA ALA A 266 12.46 11.46 -7.05
C ALA A 266 13.12 11.87 -5.73
N LEU A 267 12.49 11.56 -4.60
CA LEU A 267 13.05 11.85 -3.27
C LEU A 267 14.07 10.78 -2.87
N ARG A 268 13.79 9.53 -3.20
CA ARG A 268 14.62 8.36 -2.95
C ARG A 268 14.54 7.43 -4.15
N VAL A 269 15.67 6.88 -4.56
CA VAL A 269 15.79 5.96 -5.70
C VAL A 269 16.43 4.68 -5.22
N ARG A 270 15.71 3.56 -5.38
CA ARG A 270 16.20 2.23 -5.03
C ARG A 270 16.27 1.36 -6.26
N GLU A 271 17.47 0.91 -6.60
CA GLU A 271 17.69 -0.01 -7.70
C GLU A 271 17.67 -1.42 -7.16
N VAL A 272 16.87 -2.31 -7.75
CA VAL A 272 16.62 -3.64 -7.19
C VAL A 272 16.82 -4.75 -8.21
N GLN A 273 17.31 -5.89 -7.73
CA GLN A 273 17.43 -7.14 -8.49
C GLN A 273 16.45 -8.16 -7.94
N ILE A 274 15.65 -8.77 -8.81
CA ILE A 274 14.69 -9.80 -8.44
C ILE A 274 15.43 -11.10 -8.08
N GLU A 275 15.22 -11.59 -6.87
CA GLU A 275 15.75 -12.86 -6.38
C GLU A 275 14.71 -13.98 -6.44
N HIS A 276 13.44 -13.62 -6.30
CA HIS A 276 12.36 -14.60 -6.28
C HIS A 276 11.07 -14.03 -6.88
N VAL A 277 10.33 -14.90 -7.58
CA VAL A 277 9.05 -14.59 -8.22
C VAL A 277 8.05 -15.68 -7.84
N GLN A 278 6.93 -15.28 -7.23
CA GLN A 278 5.91 -16.20 -6.77
C GLN A 278 4.53 -15.74 -7.26
N PRO A 279 3.87 -16.47 -8.16
CA PRO A 279 2.46 -16.23 -8.48
C PRO A 279 1.58 -16.49 -7.24
N LEU A 280 0.72 -15.54 -6.90
CA LEU A 280 -0.18 -15.56 -5.75
C LEU A 280 -1.56 -15.01 -6.15
N GLY A 281 -2.49 -15.89 -6.53
CA GLY A 281 -3.85 -15.49 -6.90
C GLY A 281 -3.87 -14.40 -7.99
N SER A 282 -4.40 -13.23 -7.66
CA SER A 282 -4.50 -12.08 -8.57
C SER A 282 -3.19 -11.30 -8.81
N HIS A 283 -2.12 -11.60 -8.06
CA HIS A 283 -0.84 -10.91 -8.15
C HIS A 283 0.33 -11.87 -8.36
N THR A 284 1.44 -11.33 -8.84
CA THR A 284 2.76 -11.94 -8.77
C THR A 284 3.55 -11.17 -7.72
N LEU A 285 4.01 -11.89 -6.69
CA LEU A 285 4.90 -11.37 -5.66
C LEU A 285 6.35 -11.44 -6.17
N PHE A 286 7.05 -10.32 -6.05
CA PHE A 286 8.47 -10.18 -6.34
C PHE A 286 9.22 -9.91 -5.05
N ILE A 287 10.27 -10.68 -4.80
CA ILE A 287 11.25 -10.42 -3.73
C ILE A 287 12.52 -9.95 -4.40
N ALA A 288 13.00 -8.78 -3.99
CA ALA A 288 14.14 -8.13 -4.62
C ALA A 288 15.17 -7.69 -3.59
N ARG A 289 16.44 -7.83 -3.94
CA ARG A 289 17.57 -7.28 -3.21
C ARG A 289 17.85 -5.87 -3.70
N ILE A 290 18.07 -4.96 -2.77
CA ILE A 290 18.47 -3.58 -3.04
C ILE A 290 19.95 -3.57 -3.44
N LEU A 291 20.23 -3.05 -4.64
CA LEU A 291 21.57 -2.87 -5.19
C LEU A 291 22.15 -1.50 -4.83
N SER A 292 21.29 -0.47 -4.85
CA SER A 292 21.61 0.92 -4.58
C SER A 292 20.41 1.58 -3.90
N ASP A 293 20.68 2.53 -3.00
CA ASP A 293 19.68 3.29 -2.28
C ASP A 293 20.18 4.74 -2.12
N GLU A 294 19.60 5.64 -2.90
CA GLU A 294 20.02 7.04 -2.98
C GLU A 294 18.88 7.95 -2.55
N THR A 295 19.21 9.04 -1.87
CA THR A 295 18.24 10.07 -1.46
C THR A 295 18.61 11.40 -2.13
N PRO A 296 18.33 11.57 -3.43
CA PRO A 296 18.78 12.75 -4.18
C PRO A 296 18.07 14.04 -3.76
N ALA A 297 16.93 13.96 -3.08
CA ALA A 297 16.20 15.13 -2.59
C ALA A 297 15.43 14.85 -1.31
N GLU A 298 15.15 15.90 -0.53
CA GLU A 298 14.30 15.83 0.66
C GLU A 298 12.89 16.35 0.37
N GLY A 299 11.90 15.87 1.12
CA GLY A 299 10.54 16.35 1.02
C GLY A 299 9.52 15.41 1.64
N GLU A 300 8.26 15.80 1.57
CA GLU A 300 7.16 14.91 1.96
C GLU A 300 6.92 13.87 0.86
N THR A 301 7.04 12.60 1.21
CA THR A 301 6.70 11.47 0.35
C THR A 301 5.19 11.35 0.20
N LEU A 302 4.75 11.16 -1.04
CA LEU A 302 3.39 10.79 -1.40
C LEU A 302 3.03 9.43 -0.80
N CYS A 303 2.05 9.41 0.10
CA CYS A 303 1.59 8.19 0.76
C CYS A 303 0.10 7.97 0.57
N ALA A 304 -0.29 6.71 0.54
CA ALA A 304 -1.66 6.26 0.68
C ALA A 304 -1.92 5.76 2.11
N VAL A 305 -2.99 6.24 2.72
CA VAL A 305 -3.55 5.73 3.97
C VAL A 305 -5.04 5.45 3.79
N HIS A 306 -5.67 4.72 4.72
CA HIS A 306 -7.13 4.61 4.68
C HIS A 306 -7.83 5.80 5.35
N GLY A 307 -9.02 6.15 4.88
CA GLY A 307 -9.72 7.36 5.31
C GLY A 307 -10.08 7.42 6.80
N PHE A 308 -10.28 6.29 7.49
CA PHE A 308 -10.55 6.34 8.93
C PHE A 308 -9.30 6.70 9.73
N TYR A 309 -8.12 6.23 9.31
CA TYR A 309 -6.87 6.66 9.92
C TYR A 309 -6.63 8.15 9.67
N GLN A 310 -6.87 8.67 8.46
CA GLN A 310 -6.74 10.11 8.23
C GLN A 310 -7.70 10.94 9.11
N ALA A 311 -8.95 10.50 9.26
CA ALA A 311 -9.88 11.16 10.18
C ALA A 311 -9.40 11.12 11.64
N ARG A 312 -8.77 10.02 12.08
CA ARG A 312 -8.14 9.88 13.39
C ARG A 312 -6.92 10.79 13.55
N ARG A 313 -6.02 10.85 12.57
CA ARG A 313 -4.84 11.74 12.54
C ARG A 313 -5.23 13.19 12.74
N LEU A 314 -6.30 13.62 12.07
CA LEU A 314 -6.86 14.97 12.19
C LEU A 314 -7.71 15.17 13.46
N LYS A 315 -7.69 14.22 14.41
CA LYS A 315 -8.46 14.22 15.65
C LYS A 315 -9.95 14.49 15.42
N THR A 316 -10.49 14.02 14.30
CA THR A 316 -11.88 14.24 13.86
C THR A 316 -12.27 15.72 13.68
N SER A 317 -11.30 16.63 13.51
CA SER A 317 -11.55 18.03 13.19
C SER A 317 -12.27 18.15 11.84
N ALA A 318 -13.55 18.54 11.87
CA ALA A 318 -14.38 18.61 10.67
C ALA A 318 -13.83 19.58 9.59
N PRO A 319 -13.33 20.80 9.93
CA PRO A 319 -12.72 21.69 8.94
C PRO A 319 -11.48 21.08 8.28
N ALA A 320 -10.55 20.56 9.07
CA ALA A 320 -9.31 19.98 8.56
C ALA A 320 -9.58 18.73 7.71
N LEU A 321 -10.53 17.89 8.12
CA LEU A 321 -10.95 16.72 7.35
C LEU A 321 -11.59 17.13 6.02
N HIS A 322 -12.39 18.21 6.02
CA HIS A 322 -13.00 18.70 4.79
C HIS A 322 -11.95 19.20 3.80
N GLU A 323 -10.98 20.00 4.25
CA GLU A 323 -9.86 20.47 3.43
C GLU A 323 -9.05 19.30 2.87
N SER A 324 -8.67 18.36 3.74
CA SER A 324 -7.93 17.16 3.34
C SER A 324 -8.70 16.34 2.28
N LEU A 325 -10.03 16.23 2.39
CA LEU A 325 -10.88 15.57 1.39
C LEU A 325 -10.90 16.31 0.05
N LEU A 326 -10.79 17.64 0.05
CA LEU A 326 -10.69 18.42 -1.18
C LEU A 326 -9.34 18.19 -1.85
N ASP A 327 -8.25 18.15 -1.09
CA ASP A 327 -6.92 17.91 -1.62
C ASP A 327 -6.75 16.49 -2.18
N ASP A 328 -7.26 15.47 -1.49
CA ASP A 328 -7.29 14.10 -2.02
C ASP A 328 -8.02 14.03 -3.37
N ARG A 329 -9.15 14.74 -3.49
CA ARG A 329 -9.88 14.83 -4.77
C ARG A 329 -9.05 15.54 -5.82
N ARG A 330 -8.50 16.73 -5.53
CA ARG A 330 -7.66 17.48 -6.49
C ARG A 330 -6.51 16.65 -7.02
N ASN A 331 -5.85 15.89 -6.15
CA ASN A 331 -4.73 15.02 -6.52
C ASN A 331 -5.15 13.85 -7.41
N LYS A 332 -6.40 13.36 -7.30
CA LYS A 332 -6.93 12.22 -8.06
C LYS A 332 -7.81 12.62 -9.25
N LEU A 333 -8.03 13.91 -9.50
CA LEU A 333 -8.70 14.38 -10.71
C LEU A 333 -7.75 14.17 -11.89
N VAL A 334 -7.96 13.06 -12.60
CA VAL A 334 -7.30 12.68 -13.84
C VAL A 334 -8.31 12.69 -14.98
#